data_AF-A0A2T0YQP1-F1
#
_entry.id   AF-A0A2T0YQP1-F1
#
_cell.length_a   1.000
_cell.length_b   1.000
_cell.length_c   1.000
_cell.angle_alpha   90.00
_cell.angle_beta   90.00
_cell.angle_gamma   90.00
#
_symmetry.space_group_name_H-M   'P 1'
#
loop_
_entity.id
_entity.type
_entity.pdbx_description
1 polymer ?
#
loop_
_entity_poly.entity_id
_entity_poly.type
_entity_poly.pdbx_seq_one_letter_code
_entity_poly.pdbx_strand_id
1 'polypeptide(L)'
;MFTRSNRRTLTAAVVCAGALALGTPAMAGAAPGPAQQSGVLSADAGISAKAGDKAGQKSNGRPDHAGQPGRPDHAGQPGPPDHANGKGKGNGKGKGHGNGGGQDAPEQTQCQFAPEGGAVEGSWDRDTLAGVAPDDLRIGNIAAGGGHHSDADYPDPFPSDPEYREHMAQEYSSLTHENYLKWEFVQPEQGVYDFEQADAVVAFAEANGMDLRGHALSWHSQNPDWLEEGDFSEAELREILEDHVRTVVSRYAGCIDQWDVANEIFQDDEAASIRDSENIWIRELGPEILDDVFTWAHEEDPDALLFYNDYNVDGLNAKADRYYDLISDQLERGVPVHGFGAQTHLSMQYGFDDTYQENLQRFDDLGIHTAVTEIDVRGVVDENDRMSPEDRAGAAERYATVLQACLDVSLCNSFTIWGTLDDQSWVPNTFPGEGDATVHEGDYERKPTYCIVQRTLVEHAEGASAWEDDASFEECRGILDAAGI
;
A
#
# COMPACT_ATOMS: atom_id res chain seq x y z
N MET A 1 28.05 -23.93 -7.64
CA MET A 1 28.53 -23.09 -8.77
C MET A 1 27.88 -23.55 -10.07
N PHE A 2 26.66 -23.11 -10.31
CA PHE A 2 26.04 -23.05 -11.65
C PHE A 2 25.21 -21.78 -11.66
N THR A 3 25.78 -20.70 -12.19
CA THR A 3 25.11 -19.42 -12.42
C THR A 3 24.15 -19.57 -13.60
N ARG A 4 22.84 -19.43 -13.36
CA ARG A 4 21.85 -19.27 -14.44
C ARG A 4 21.92 -17.81 -14.93
N SER A 5 22.13 -17.66 -16.22
CA SER A 5 22.22 -16.39 -16.92
C SER A 5 20.81 -15.85 -17.20
N ASN A 6 20.55 -14.64 -16.73
CA ASN A 6 19.35 -13.86 -17.04
C ASN A 6 19.19 -13.62 -18.55
N ARG A 7 18.01 -13.92 -19.09
CA ARG A 7 17.55 -13.44 -20.41
C ARG A 7 16.11 -12.92 -20.27
N ARG A 8 15.99 -11.63 -19.94
CA ARG A 8 14.76 -10.86 -20.14
C ARG A 8 14.41 -10.91 -21.63
N THR A 9 13.28 -11.53 -21.98
CA THR A 9 12.73 -11.51 -23.33
C THR A 9 11.35 -10.87 -23.25
N LEU A 10 11.24 -9.62 -23.73
CA LEU A 10 9.96 -8.96 -23.95
C LEU A 10 9.10 -9.82 -24.89
N THR A 11 7.93 -10.23 -24.44
CA THR A 11 6.92 -10.85 -25.30
C THR A 11 5.71 -9.93 -25.39
N ALA A 12 5.59 -9.24 -26.52
CA ALA A 12 4.40 -8.49 -26.89
C ALA A 12 3.28 -9.46 -27.30
N ALA A 13 2.16 -9.46 -26.58
CA ALA A 13 0.97 -10.22 -26.96
C ALA A 13 0.11 -9.38 -27.92
N VAL A 14 -0.09 -9.92 -29.13
CA VAL A 14 -1.01 -9.39 -30.14
C VAL A 14 -2.37 -10.06 -29.94
N VAL A 15 -3.39 -9.26 -29.60
CA VAL A 15 -4.80 -9.70 -29.50
C VAL A 15 -5.38 -9.89 -30.90
N CYS A 16 -5.91 -11.07 -31.18
CA CYS A 16 -6.80 -11.32 -32.31
C CYS A 16 -8.11 -11.96 -31.86
N ALA A 17 -9.19 -11.18 -32.01
CA ALA A 17 -10.57 -11.60 -31.80
C ALA A 17 -11.03 -12.64 -32.84
N GLY A 18 -11.81 -13.63 -32.38
CA GLY A 18 -12.45 -14.61 -33.25
C GLY A 18 -13.70 -15.20 -32.60
N ALA A 19 -14.85 -14.61 -32.88
CA ALA A 19 -16.16 -15.11 -32.48
C ALA A 19 -16.56 -16.37 -33.27
N LEU A 20 -17.18 -17.35 -32.62
CA LEU A 20 -18.14 -18.27 -33.24
C LEU A 20 -19.06 -18.93 -32.22
N ALA A 21 -20.35 -18.86 -32.51
CA ALA A 21 -21.46 -19.27 -31.66
C ALA A 21 -22.06 -20.62 -32.07
N LEU A 22 -22.87 -21.15 -31.14
CA LEU A 22 -24.04 -22.05 -31.26
C LEU A 22 -23.85 -23.54 -30.96
N GLY A 23 -24.62 -24.00 -29.96
CA GLY A 23 -25.12 -25.37 -29.88
C GLY A 23 -25.57 -25.83 -28.47
N THR A 24 -26.77 -25.46 -28.03
CA THR A 24 -27.47 -26.15 -26.92
C THR A 24 -28.11 -27.46 -27.40
N PRO A 25 -28.41 -28.39 -26.48
CA PRO A 25 -29.83 -28.55 -26.13
C PRO A 25 -30.09 -28.76 -24.62
N ALA A 26 -31.30 -28.34 -24.25
CA ALA A 26 -31.92 -28.44 -22.93
C ALA A 26 -32.37 -29.87 -22.55
N MET A 27 -32.63 -30.11 -21.25
CA MET A 27 -33.92 -30.61 -20.73
C MET A 27 -33.96 -30.65 -19.19
N ALA A 28 -35.02 -30.02 -18.65
CA ALA A 28 -35.87 -30.39 -17.50
C ALA A 28 -35.33 -30.40 -16.05
N GLY A 29 -35.55 -29.30 -15.31
CA GLY A 29 -36.78 -29.08 -14.52
C GLY A 29 -36.90 -29.73 -13.13
N ALA A 30 -36.78 -28.91 -12.07
CA ALA A 30 -37.59 -28.99 -10.84
C ALA A 30 -37.63 -27.61 -10.15
N ALA A 31 -38.82 -27.19 -9.71
CA ALA A 31 -39.15 -25.89 -9.11
C ALA A 31 -39.48 -26.07 -7.59
N PRO A 32 -39.67 -25.00 -6.79
CA PRO A 32 -39.03 -24.85 -5.49
C PRO A 32 -39.97 -25.00 -4.26
N GLY A 33 -39.36 -25.08 -3.07
CA GLY A 33 -39.99 -25.03 -1.74
C GLY A 33 -39.17 -24.17 -0.78
N PRO A 34 -39.74 -23.73 0.36
CA PRO A 34 -39.94 -22.30 0.63
C PRO A 34 -38.80 -21.61 1.40
N ALA A 35 -38.74 -20.30 1.16
CA ALA A 35 -37.93 -19.33 1.87
C ALA A 35 -38.15 -19.37 3.39
N GLN A 36 -37.05 -19.49 4.13
CA GLN A 36 -36.97 -19.06 5.52
C GLN A 36 -36.28 -17.70 5.56
N GLN A 37 -37.04 -16.72 6.04
CA GLN A 37 -36.52 -15.46 6.55
C GLN A 37 -35.65 -15.75 7.78
N SER A 38 -34.40 -15.34 7.74
CA SER A 38 -33.60 -15.04 8.93
C SER A 38 -32.99 -13.67 8.70
N GLY A 39 -33.35 -12.74 9.57
CA GLY A 39 -33.06 -11.32 9.44
C GLY A 39 -31.56 -11.04 9.33
N VAL A 40 -31.24 -10.13 8.42
CA VAL A 40 -29.98 -9.39 8.41
C VAL A 40 -29.93 -8.60 9.71
N LEU A 41 -29.09 -9.04 10.65
CA LEU A 41 -28.61 -8.18 11.71
C LEU A 41 -27.47 -7.38 11.11
N SER A 42 -27.75 -6.12 10.80
CA SER A 42 -26.74 -5.09 10.57
C SER A 42 -25.87 -5.02 11.83
N ALA A 43 -24.58 -5.33 11.71
CA ALA A 43 -23.60 -5.09 12.74
C ALA A 43 -22.65 -4.02 12.22
N ASP A 44 -23.00 -2.76 12.51
CA ASP A 44 -22.08 -1.64 12.46
C ASP A 44 -20.93 -1.92 13.44
N ALA A 45 -19.76 -2.20 12.91
CA ALA A 45 -18.49 -2.02 13.60
C ALA A 45 -17.55 -1.30 12.62
N GLY A 46 -17.92 -0.07 12.27
CA GLY A 46 -17.02 0.86 11.61
C GLY A 46 -15.83 1.13 12.55
N ILE A 47 -14.63 1.07 11.98
CA ILE A 47 -13.41 1.55 12.60
C ILE A 47 -13.60 3.04 12.85
N SER A 48 -13.95 3.40 14.09
CA SER A 48 -14.05 4.77 14.55
C SER A 48 -13.51 4.82 15.97
N ALA A 49 -12.22 5.12 16.08
CA ALA A 49 -11.59 5.51 17.34
C ALA A 49 -12.22 6.84 17.77
N LYS A 50 -13.13 6.80 18.75
CA LYS A 50 -13.72 8.01 19.33
C LYS A 50 -12.69 8.73 20.19
N ALA A 51 -12.22 9.88 19.72
CA ALA A 51 -11.59 10.89 20.55
C ALA A 51 -12.54 11.32 21.69
N GLY A 52 -12.05 11.27 22.93
CA GLY A 52 -12.83 11.54 24.14
C GLY A 52 -13.04 13.03 24.39
N ASP A 53 -14.30 13.47 24.26
CA ASP A 53 -14.73 14.84 24.53
C ASP A 53 -14.76 15.16 26.04
N LYS A 54 -13.93 16.11 26.51
CA LYS A 54 -14.05 16.72 27.85
C LYS A 54 -14.71 18.09 27.76
N ALA A 55 -16.02 18.11 27.95
CA ALA A 55 -16.82 19.32 28.08
C ALA A 55 -16.48 20.10 29.37
N GLY A 56 -15.80 21.24 29.22
CA GLY A 56 -15.67 22.28 30.24
C GLY A 56 -16.62 23.45 29.96
N GLN A 57 -17.73 23.53 30.70
CA GLN A 57 -18.62 24.70 30.74
C GLN A 57 -17.85 26.01 31.00
N LYS A 58 -18.11 27.04 30.19
CA LYS A 58 -18.23 28.44 30.65
C LYS A 58 -18.97 29.32 29.66
N SER A 59 -19.62 30.31 30.24
CA SER A 59 -20.84 30.99 29.82
C SER A 59 -20.61 32.37 29.18
N ASN A 60 -21.53 32.73 28.28
CA ASN A 60 -22.12 34.05 28.00
C ASN A 60 -21.23 35.32 27.96
N GLY A 61 -21.29 36.04 26.83
CA GLY A 61 -21.10 37.49 26.82
C GLY A 61 -20.90 38.14 25.45
N ARG A 62 -22.00 38.36 24.70
CA ARG A 62 -22.06 39.37 23.63
C ARG A 62 -22.03 40.78 24.27
N PRO A 63 -21.50 41.80 23.57
CA PRO A 63 -22.45 42.72 22.94
C PRO A 63 -22.04 43.20 21.54
N ASP A 64 -23.09 43.52 20.77
CA ASP A 64 -23.09 44.19 19.48
C ASP A 64 -22.51 45.61 19.53
N HIS A 65 -21.91 46.09 18.43
CA HIS A 65 -22.18 47.43 17.92
C HIS A 65 -21.90 47.56 16.41
N ALA A 66 -22.88 48.17 15.73
CA ALA A 66 -22.93 48.47 14.31
C ALA A 66 -22.23 49.80 13.95
N GLY A 67 -21.79 49.91 12.69
CA GLY A 67 -21.41 51.18 12.06
C GLY A 67 -20.88 51.05 10.62
N GLN A 68 -21.76 51.15 9.62
CA GLN A 68 -21.48 51.42 8.19
C GLN A 68 -21.29 52.94 7.93
N PRO A 69 -21.08 53.44 6.68
CA PRO A 69 -20.20 53.03 5.56
C PRO A 69 -19.37 54.22 4.98
N GLY A 70 -18.39 53.95 4.12
CA GLY A 70 -17.72 54.98 3.30
C GLY A 70 -16.96 54.42 2.08
N ARG A 71 -17.41 54.81 0.88
CA ARG A 71 -16.78 54.71 -0.46
C ARG A 71 -16.87 56.14 -1.08
N PRO A 72 -16.21 56.53 -2.20
CA PRO A 72 -15.50 55.72 -3.22
C PRO A 72 -14.19 56.37 -3.79
N ASP A 73 -13.69 55.75 -4.87
CA ASP A 73 -12.89 56.27 -6.01
C ASP A 73 -11.35 56.19 -5.96
N HIS A 74 -10.76 55.32 -6.79
CA HIS A 74 -10.23 55.68 -8.11
C HIS A 74 -9.81 54.44 -8.93
N ALA A 75 -10.37 54.31 -10.14
CA ALA A 75 -9.95 53.40 -11.20
C ALA A 75 -9.03 54.12 -12.20
N GLY A 76 -8.11 53.39 -12.85
CA GLY A 76 -7.42 53.90 -14.05
C GLY A 76 -6.17 53.13 -14.50
N GLN A 77 -6.37 52.08 -15.29
CA GLN A 77 -5.51 51.71 -16.45
C GLN A 77 -6.28 52.11 -17.74
N PRO A 78 -5.68 52.27 -18.96
CA PRO A 78 -4.65 51.44 -19.62
C PRO A 78 -3.60 52.16 -20.53
N GLY A 79 -2.62 51.42 -21.10
CA GLY A 79 -1.60 51.89 -22.10
C GLY A 79 -2.12 52.00 -23.55
N PRO A 80 -1.36 51.76 -24.66
CA PRO A 80 0.08 51.82 -25.05
C PRO A 80 0.23 52.67 -26.38
N PRO A 81 0.99 52.38 -27.48
CA PRO A 81 2.26 51.65 -27.80
C PRO A 81 3.26 52.45 -28.72
N ASP A 82 4.48 51.92 -29.02
CA ASP A 82 4.99 51.66 -30.41
C ASP A 82 6.52 51.40 -30.60
N HIS A 83 6.78 50.32 -31.36
CA HIS A 83 7.75 50.05 -32.46
C HIS A 83 9.28 50.29 -32.35
N ALA A 84 10.11 49.26 -32.65
CA ALA A 84 10.58 48.91 -34.02
C ALA A 84 11.78 47.90 -34.10
N ASN A 85 11.53 46.78 -34.79
CA ASN A 85 12.27 46.17 -35.92
C ASN A 85 13.82 45.95 -35.93
N GLY A 86 14.22 44.71 -36.24
CA GLY A 86 15.57 44.36 -36.72
C GLY A 86 15.66 42.95 -37.33
N LYS A 87 15.62 42.85 -38.66
CA LYS A 87 15.80 41.62 -39.47
C LYS A 87 17.28 41.27 -39.66
N GLY A 88 17.61 39.98 -39.70
CA GLY A 88 18.87 39.47 -40.27
C GLY A 88 18.71 38.04 -40.82
N LYS A 89 18.80 37.88 -42.15
CA LYS A 89 18.83 36.60 -42.87
C LYS A 89 20.28 36.11 -43.03
N GLY A 90 20.49 34.79 -42.97
CA GLY A 90 21.72 34.13 -43.44
C GLY A 90 21.48 32.66 -43.77
N ASN A 91 21.50 32.32 -45.07
CA ASN A 91 21.42 30.96 -45.62
C ASN A 91 22.76 30.23 -45.50
N GLY A 92 22.73 28.91 -45.27
CA GLY A 92 23.87 28.02 -45.49
C GLY A 92 23.49 26.53 -45.45
N LYS A 93 23.30 25.93 -46.64
CA LYS A 93 23.11 24.49 -46.84
C LYS A 93 24.40 23.72 -46.56
N GLY A 94 24.30 22.55 -45.93
CA GLY A 94 25.36 21.53 -45.89
C GLY A 94 24.86 20.20 -45.34
N LYS A 95 24.73 19.20 -46.20
CA LYS A 95 24.30 17.82 -45.89
C LYS A 95 25.33 17.09 -45.03
N GLY A 96 24.85 16.28 -44.09
CA GLY A 96 25.59 15.17 -43.48
C GLY A 96 24.61 14.18 -42.88
N HIS A 97 24.46 13.01 -43.52
CA HIS A 97 23.78 11.87 -42.93
C HIS A 97 24.69 11.30 -41.82
N GLY A 98 24.16 11.24 -40.60
CA GLY A 98 24.74 10.53 -39.47
C GLY A 98 23.61 9.77 -38.79
N ASN A 99 23.81 8.46 -38.62
CA ASN A 99 22.90 7.50 -37.99
C ASN A 99 22.17 8.07 -36.76
N GLY A 100 20.87 7.78 -36.67
CA GLY A 100 20.11 7.95 -35.45
C GLY A 100 20.77 7.19 -34.32
N GLY A 101 21.27 7.93 -33.32
CA GLY A 101 21.49 7.39 -31.99
C GLY A 101 20.15 7.01 -31.41
N GLY A 102 20.09 5.85 -30.77
CA GLY A 102 18.94 5.48 -29.95
C GLY A 102 18.65 6.63 -28.99
N GLN A 103 17.37 6.87 -28.73
CA GLN A 103 17.01 7.54 -27.51
C GLN A 103 17.53 6.64 -26.40
N ASP A 104 18.64 7.05 -25.78
CA ASP A 104 19.08 6.48 -24.52
C ASP A 104 17.85 6.50 -23.61
N ALA A 105 17.49 5.34 -23.05
CA ALA A 105 16.44 5.29 -22.04
C ALA A 105 16.80 6.33 -20.95
N PRO A 106 15.82 7.04 -20.38
CA PRO A 106 16.10 7.94 -19.27
C PRO A 106 16.94 7.17 -18.23
N GLU A 107 18.03 7.81 -17.80
CA GLU A 107 18.93 7.26 -16.79
C GLU A 107 18.10 7.10 -15.50
N GLN A 108 17.98 5.87 -14.99
CA GLN A 108 17.20 5.59 -13.79
C GLN A 108 17.69 6.45 -12.63
N THR A 109 16.76 6.94 -11.82
CA THR A 109 17.11 7.73 -10.64
C THR A 109 17.90 6.85 -9.67
N GLN A 110 19.10 7.28 -9.28
CA GLN A 110 19.95 6.49 -8.39
C GLN A 110 19.62 6.79 -6.92
N CYS A 111 19.35 5.74 -6.13
CA CYS A 111 19.18 5.88 -4.69
C CYS A 111 20.41 6.51 -4.02
N GLN A 112 20.20 7.58 -3.25
CA GLN A 112 21.28 8.26 -2.51
C GLN A 112 21.75 7.49 -1.26
N PHE A 113 21.00 6.48 -0.83
CA PHE A 113 21.32 5.62 0.32
C PHE A 113 22.04 4.33 -0.08
N ALA A 114 22.24 4.09 -1.39
CA ALA A 114 22.96 2.93 -1.88
C ALA A 114 24.39 2.86 -1.30
N PRO A 115 24.87 1.67 -0.90
CA PRO A 115 26.20 1.51 -0.32
C PRO A 115 27.33 1.97 -1.25
N GLU A 116 28.50 2.26 -0.66
CA GLU A 116 29.74 2.52 -1.42
C GLU A 116 30.11 1.28 -2.26
N GLY A 117 29.74 1.30 -3.54
CA GLY A 117 29.88 0.15 -4.44
C GLY A 117 28.71 -0.03 -5.40
N GLY A 118 27.57 0.63 -5.12
CA GLY A 118 26.33 0.53 -5.89
C GLY A 118 25.31 -0.40 -5.21
N ALA A 119 24.21 -0.65 -5.93
CA ALA A 119 23.13 -1.52 -5.46
C ALA A 119 23.64 -2.93 -5.09
N VAL A 120 23.13 -3.46 -4.00
CA VAL A 120 23.40 -4.83 -3.53
C VAL A 120 22.33 -5.75 -4.10
N GLU A 121 22.72 -6.87 -4.70
CA GLU A 121 21.76 -7.92 -5.05
C GLU A 121 21.39 -8.71 -3.79
N GLY A 122 20.09 -8.81 -3.50
CA GLY A 122 19.60 -9.64 -2.40
C GLY A 122 19.96 -11.12 -2.59
N SER A 123 20.20 -11.80 -1.48
CA SER A 123 20.63 -13.20 -1.47
C SER A 123 20.01 -13.91 -0.27
N TRP A 124 19.09 -14.82 -0.55
CA TRP A 124 18.33 -15.53 0.47
C TRP A 124 18.56 -17.03 0.41
N ASP A 125 18.48 -17.67 1.59
CA ASP A 125 18.64 -19.10 1.72
C ASP A 125 17.35 -19.83 1.30
N ARG A 126 17.51 -21.09 0.87
CA ARG A 126 16.44 -21.91 0.27
C ARG A 126 15.23 -22.10 1.20
N ASP A 127 15.43 -22.05 2.50
CA ASP A 127 14.41 -22.29 3.52
C ASP A 127 13.74 -21.01 4.04
N THR A 128 13.98 -19.85 3.42
CA THR A 128 13.35 -18.57 3.79
C THR A 128 12.26 -18.19 2.79
N LEU A 129 11.34 -17.29 3.16
CA LEU A 129 10.27 -16.89 2.25
C LEU A 129 10.80 -16.20 0.97
N ALA A 130 11.76 -15.28 1.13
CA ALA A 130 12.42 -14.61 0.00
C ALA A 130 13.24 -15.56 -0.88
N GLY A 131 13.82 -16.63 -0.31
CA GLY A 131 14.57 -17.61 -1.08
C GLY A 131 13.71 -18.54 -1.95
N VAL A 132 12.39 -18.57 -1.75
CA VAL A 132 11.45 -19.40 -2.51
C VAL A 132 10.41 -18.59 -3.29
N ALA A 133 10.33 -17.28 -3.08
CA ALA A 133 9.45 -16.40 -3.82
C ALA A 133 9.88 -16.28 -5.29
N PRO A 134 8.93 -16.15 -6.24
CA PRO A 134 9.25 -15.78 -7.62
C PRO A 134 9.99 -14.43 -7.71
N ASP A 135 10.92 -14.29 -8.66
CA ASP A 135 11.74 -13.08 -8.85
C ASP A 135 10.90 -11.80 -9.09
N ASP A 136 9.66 -11.93 -9.53
CA ASP A 136 8.72 -10.85 -9.83
C ASP A 136 7.70 -10.56 -8.71
N LEU A 137 7.78 -11.29 -7.59
CA LEU A 137 6.96 -11.06 -6.40
C LEU A 137 7.83 -10.54 -5.24
N ARG A 138 7.52 -9.34 -4.75
CA ARG A 138 8.08 -8.85 -3.48
C ARG A 138 7.42 -9.58 -2.32
N ILE A 139 8.18 -10.36 -1.56
CA ILE A 139 7.70 -10.93 -0.30
C ILE A 139 8.15 -10.02 0.85
N GLY A 140 7.19 -9.31 1.41
CA GLY A 140 7.45 -8.19 2.31
C GLY A 140 7.08 -8.44 3.77
N ASN A 141 7.69 -7.66 4.65
CA ASN A 141 7.22 -7.41 6.01
C ASN A 141 7.28 -5.93 6.35
N ILE A 142 6.73 -5.52 7.48
CA ILE A 142 6.93 -4.18 8.00
C ILE A 142 8.30 -4.06 8.68
N ALA A 143 8.91 -2.88 8.56
CA ALA A 143 9.88 -2.39 9.52
C ALA A 143 9.10 -1.80 10.69
N ALA A 144 8.96 -2.57 11.77
CA ALA A 144 8.18 -2.20 12.95
C ALA A 144 8.74 -0.94 13.60
N GLY A 145 7.90 0.09 13.71
CA GLY A 145 8.33 1.47 13.92
C GLY A 145 7.72 2.18 15.14
N GLY A 146 7.09 1.46 16.06
CA GLY A 146 6.48 2.04 17.26
C GLY A 146 5.32 3.00 16.96
N GLY A 147 4.63 3.47 18.00
CA GLY A 147 3.81 4.68 17.92
C GLY A 147 2.47 4.62 17.14
N HIS A 148 1.59 3.68 17.48
CA HIS A 148 0.14 3.87 17.24
C HIS A 148 -0.69 3.57 18.50
N HIS A 149 -1.73 4.40 18.72
CA HIS A 149 -2.58 4.50 19.93
C HIS A 149 -1.87 5.18 21.10
N SER A 150 -2.11 6.49 21.25
CA SER A 150 -1.40 7.47 22.09
C SER A 150 -1.38 7.25 23.62
N ASP A 151 -1.49 6.01 24.10
CA ASP A 151 -1.25 5.61 25.49
C ASP A 151 -0.71 4.16 25.62
N ALA A 152 -0.60 3.39 24.52
CA ALA A 152 -0.13 2.00 24.53
C ALA A 152 1.38 1.93 24.30
N ASP A 153 2.05 1.03 25.04
CA ASP A 153 3.46 0.69 24.78
C ASP A 153 3.50 -0.19 23.53
N TYR A 154 3.71 0.42 22.37
CA TYR A 154 3.78 -0.27 21.09
C TYR A 154 5.24 -0.52 20.70
N PRO A 155 5.67 -1.77 20.44
CA PRO A 155 7.07 -2.09 20.22
C PRO A 155 7.71 -1.34 19.05
N ASP A 156 8.95 -0.93 19.25
CA ASP A 156 9.79 -0.27 18.25
C ASP A 156 11.16 -0.98 18.13
N PRO A 157 11.19 -2.24 17.64
CA PRO A 157 12.41 -3.04 17.62
C PRO A 157 13.40 -2.57 16.57
N PHE A 158 12.94 -1.98 15.45
CA PHE A 158 13.80 -1.69 14.30
C PHE A 158 15.06 -0.88 14.65
N PRO A 159 15.04 0.17 15.50
CA PRO A 159 16.23 0.95 15.82
C PRO A 159 17.21 0.22 16.74
N SER A 160 16.72 -0.65 17.63
CA SER A 160 17.50 -1.12 18.78
C SER A 160 17.80 -2.62 18.78
N ASP A 161 17.03 -3.41 18.03
CA ASP A 161 17.13 -4.86 18.02
C ASP A 161 17.86 -5.36 16.75
N PRO A 162 19.13 -5.80 16.87
CA PRO A 162 19.88 -6.36 15.76
C PRO A 162 19.35 -7.73 15.31
N GLU A 163 18.76 -8.53 16.20
CA GLU A 163 18.23 -9.86 15.87
C GLU A 163 16.98 -9.73 15.01
N TYR A 164 16.10 -8.78 15.35
CA TYR A 164 14.96 -8.41 14.52
C TYR A 164 15.39 -8.01 13.11
N ARG A 165 16.36 -7.10 12.98
CA ARG A 165 16.87 -6.68 11.66
C ARG A 165 17.52 -7.84 10.91
N GLU A 166 18.31 -8.68 11.58
CA GLU A 166 18.91 -9.86 10.94
C GLU A 166 17.85 -10.83 10.41
N HIS A 167 16.80 -11.08 11.19
CA HIS A 167 15.67 -11.90 10.74
C HIS A 167 14.94 -11.27 9.54
N MET A 168 14.73 -9.94 9.53
CA MET A 168 14.10 -9.25 8.40
C MET A 168 14.89 -9.45 7.09
N ALA A 169 16.22 -9.29 7.13
CA ALA A 169 17.07 -9.47 5.95
C ALA A 169 17.16 -10.94 5.48
N GLN A 170 16.96 -11.91 6.38
CA GLN A 170 16.98 -13.33 6.04
C GLN A 170 15.68 -13.79 5.37
N GLU A 171 14.54 -13.28 5.83
CA GLU A 171 13.23 -13.81 5.44
C GLU A 171 12.54 -13.05 4.31
N TYR A 172 12.81 -11.75 4.15
CA TYR A 172 12.02 -10.90 3.27
C TYR A 172 12.86 -10.24 2.17
N SER A 173 12.22 -10.01 1.01
CA SER A 173 12.82 -9.31 -0.11
C SER A 173 12.38 -7.85 -0.20
N SER A 174 11.44 -7.43 0.66
CA SER A 174 10.99 -6.05 0.74
C SER A 174 10.59 -5.65 2.15
N LEU A 175 10.69 -4.36 2.46
CA LEU A 175 10.18 -3.76 3.69
C LEU A 175 9.19 -2.63 3.43
N THR A 176 8.27 -2.44 4.37
CA THR A 176 7.36 -1.29 4.43
C THR A 176 7.56 -0.53 5.74
N HIS A 177 7.67 0.79 5.71
CA HIS A 177 7.72 1.59 6.93
C HIS A 177 6.37 1.50 7.65
N GLU A 178 6.34 0.94 8.85
CA GLU A 178 5.07 0.83 9.60
C GLU A 178 4.53 2.21 10.00
N ASN A 179 5.41 3.08 10.51
CA ASN A 179 5.03 4.42 10.99
C ASN A 179 6.01 5.54 10.59
N TYR A 180 7.29 5.25 10.38
CA TYR A 180 8.31 6.30 10.19
C TYR A 180 8.15 7.18 8.95
N LEU A 181 7.32 6.80 7.98
CA LEU A 181 6.98 7.63 6.82
C LEU A 181 5.60 8.28 6.89
N LYS A 182 4.85 8.07 7.98
CA LYS A 182 3.58 8.76 8.22
C LYS A 182 3.84 10.21 8.66
N TRP A 183 2.87 11.07 8.41
CA TRP A 183 3.07 12.52 8.46
C TRP A 183 3.56 13.01 9.83
N GLU A 184 2.94 12.58 10.92
CA GLU A 184 3.33 13.03 12.28
C GLU A 184 4.78 12.67 12.63
N PHE A 185 5.33 11.60 12.07
CA PHE A 185 6.72 11.19 12.26
C PHE A 185 7.66 11.99 11.38
N VAL A 186 7.31 12.15 10.11
CA VAL A 186 8.16 12.81 9.12
C VAL A 186 8.19 14.32 9.30
N GLN A 187 7.10 14.93 9.75
CA GLN A 187 6.97 16.39 9.91
C GLN A 187 6.23 16.75 11.21
N PRO A 188 6.82 16.47 12.39
CA PRO A 188 6.18 16.67 13.69
C PRO A 188 5.87 18.14 14.00
N GLU A 189 6.62 19.07 13.42
CA GLU A 189 6.35 20.52 13.47
C GLU A 189 6.34 21.10 12.05
N GLN A 190 5.55 22.15 11.82
CA GLN A 190 5.43 22.77 10.50
C GLN A 190 6.81 23.20 9.95
N GLY A 191 7.19 22.62 8.80
CA GLY A 191 8.47 22.92 8.14
C GLY A 191 9.71 22.31 8.80
N VAL A 192 9.55 21.48 9.84
CA VAL A 192 10.64 20.72 10.47
C VAL A 192 10.45 19.25 10.16
N TYR A 193 11.37 18.70 9.38
CA TYR A 193 11.35 17.29 9.02
C TYR A 193 12.26 16.46 9.92
N ASP A 194 11.76 15.30 10.34
CA ASP A 194 12.55 14.25 10.97
C ASP A 194 12.55 13.02 10.06
N PHE A 195 13.72 12.69 9.52
CA PHE A 195 13.90 11.55 8.63
C PHE A 195 14.78 10.46 9.25
N GLU A 196 15.21 10.60 10.51
CA GLU A 196 16.26 9.75 11.08
C GLU A 196 15.90 8.26 11.02
N GLN A 197 14.69 7.89 11.44
CA GLN A 197 14.25 6.49 11.46
C GLN A 197 13.89 5.98 10.05
N ALA A 198 13.25 6.81 9.22
CA ALA A 198 12.93 6.46 7.85
C ALA A 198 14.19 6.22 7.00
N ASP A 199 15.21 7.08 7.14
CA ASP A 199 16.53 6.93 6.53
C ASP A 199 17.20 5.62 6.97
N ALA A 200 17.07 5.23 8.24
CA ALA A 200 17.66 4.01 8.76
C ALA A 200 17.04 2.76 8.13
N VAL A 201 15.73 2.75 7.90
CA VAL A 201 15.05 1.67 7.16
C VAL A 201 15.50 1.62 5.71
N VAL A 202 15.59 2.77 5.04
CA VAL A 202 16.02 2.83 3.64
C VAL A 202 17.45 2.33 3.48
N ALA A 203 18.37 2.82 4.31
CA ALA A 203 19.77 2.40 4.29
C ALA A 203 19.92 0.90 4.63
N PHE A 204 19.09 0.36 5.51
CA PHE A 204 19.08 -1.06 5.83
C PHE A 204 18.63 -1.90 4.63
N ALA A 205 17.53 -1.54 3.97
CA ALA A 205 17.04 -2.26 2.80
C ALA A 205 18.06 -2.23 1.64
N GLU A 206 18.62 -1.05 1.34
CA GLU A 206 19.67 -0.87 0.33
C GLU A 206 20.91 -1.71 0.62
N ALA A 207 21.31 -1.83 1.89
CA ALA A 207 22.47 -2.63 2.29
C ALA A 207 22.24 -4.15 2.16
N ASN A 208 20.98 -4.59 2.14
CA ASN A 208 20.61 -6.00 2.06
C ASN A 208 19.97 -6.38 0.71
N GLY A 209 19.89 -5.44 -0.25
CA GLY A 209 19.30 -5.68 -1.56
C GLY A 209 17.80 -5.99 -1.49
N MET A 210 17.10 -5.28 -0.60
CA MET A 210 15.65 -5.37 -0.42
C MET A 210 14.96 -4.18 -1.07
N ASP A 211 13.80 -4.44 -1.68
CA ASP A 211 12.92 -3.40 -2.22
C ASP A 211 12.16 -2.69 -1.09
N LEU A 212 11.62 -1.51 -1.35
CA LEU A 212 10.91 -0.71 -0.35
C LEU A 212 9.53 -0.28 -0.82
N ARG A 213 8.57 -0.31 0.12
CA ARG A 213 7.30 0.40 0.01
C ARG A 213 7.23 1.53 1.03
N GLY A 214 7.03 2.76 0.55
CA GLY A 214 6.79 3.93 1.36
C GLY A 214 5.31 4.05 1.73
N HIS A 215 5.03 4.19 3.03
CA HIS A 215 3.68 4.20 3.58
C HIS A 215 3.55 5.26 4.69
N ALA A 216 2.74 6.31 4.55
CA ALA A 216 1.98 6.74 3.38
C ALA A 216 2.00 8.27 3.26
N LEU A 217 1.85 8.81 2.04
CA LEU A 217 2.02 10.25 1.77
C LEU A 217 0.80 11.10 2.16
N SER A 218 -0.41 10.58 1.94
CA SER A 218 -1.66 11.28 2.27
C SER A 218 -2.65 10.32 2.90
N TRP A 219 -3.00 10.60 4.16
CA TRP A 219 -3.97 9.83 4.93
C TRP A 219 -4.81 10.76 5.81
N HIS A 220 -5.88 10.22 6.38
CA HIS A 220 -6.76 10.92 7.32
C HIS A 220 -6.35 10.72 8.79
N SER A 221 -5.40 9.81 9.04
CA SER A 221 -4.91 9.46 10.37
C SER A 221 -3.43 9.80 10.47
N GLN A 222 -2.93 9.94 11.71
CA GLN A 222 -1.52 10.22 12.01
C GLN A 222 -0.99 11.49 11.34
N ASN A 223 -1.87 12.48 11.21
CA ASN A 223 -1.52 13.86 10.88
C ASN A 223 -1.06 14.57 12.16
N PRO A 224 -0.03 15.43 12.10
CA PRO A 224 0.44 16.15 13.27
C PRO A 224 -0.59 17.21 13.73
N ASP A 225 -0.66 17.45 15.04
CA ASP A 225 -1.64 18.40 15.63
C ASP A 225 -1.61 19.80 14.98
N TRP A 226 -0.41 20.29 14.60
CA TRP A 226 -0.27 21.61 13.98
C TRP A 226 -1.01 21.73 12.64
N LEU A 227 -1.19 20.61 11.94
CA LEU A 227 -1.89 20.53 10.67
C LEU A 227 -3.40 20.49 10.91
N GLU A 228 -3.87 19.59 11.77
CA GLU A 228 -5.31 19.39 12.05
C GLU A 228 -5.94 20.57 12.79
N GLU A 229 -5.20 21.22 13.68
CA GLU A 229 -5.66 22.35 14.47
C GLU A 229 -5.32 23.72 13.85
N GLY A 230 -4.62 23.73 12.71
CA GLY A 230 -4.19 24.94 12.03
C GLY A 230 -5.33 25.70 11.33
N ASP A 231 -5.22 27.03 11.29
CA ASP A 231 -6.15 27.91 10.55
C ASP A 231 -5.52 28.26 9.20
N PHE A 232 -5.68 27.36 8.23
CA PHE A 232 -5.13 27.49 6.88
C PHE A 232 -6.23 27.83 5.87
N SER A 233 -5.91 28.69 4.91
CA SER A 233 -6.72 28.80 3.69
C SER A 233 -6.51 27.59 2.77
N GLU A 234 -7.45 27.33 1.86
CA GLU A 234 -7.34 26.27 0.84
C GLU A 234 -5.99 26.35 0.07
N ALA A 235 -5.52 27.57 -0.23
CA ALA A 235 -4.26 27.76 -0.93
C ALA A 235 -3.03 27.37 -0.08
N GLU A 236 -3.04 27.73 1.21
CA GLU A 236 -1.96 27.36 2.14
C GLU A 236 -1.95 25.87 2.40
N LEU A 237 -3.12 25.24 2.57
CA LEU A 237 -3.22 23.80 2.80
C LEU A 237 -2.75 23.00 1.57
N ARG A 238 -3.08 23.46 0.36
CA ARG A 238 -2.56 22.87 -0.87
C ARG A 238 -1.04 22.99 -0.97
N GLU A 239 -0.48 24.16 -0.64
CA GLU A 239 0.97 24.37 -0.63
C GLU A 239 1.68 23.48 0.39
N ILE A 240 1.09 23.29 1.57
CA ILE A 240 1.58 22.36 2.60
C ILE A 240 1.61 20.93 2.08
N LEU A 241 0.53 20.47 1.44
CA LEU A 241 0.46 19.12 0.87
C LEU A 241 1.45 18.91 -0.26
N GLU A 242 1.56 19.88 -1.18
CA GLU A 242 2.52 19.82 -2.27
C GLU A 242 3.97 19.79 -1.75
N ASP A 243 4.33 20.66 -0.79
CA ASP A 243 5.66 20.70 -0.18
C ASP A 243 6.00 19.38 0.53
N HIS A 244 5.04 18.81 1.26
CA HIS A 244 5.21 17.51 1.92
C HIS A 244 5.49 16.39 0.91
N VAL A 245 4.58 16.19 -0.05
CA VAL A 245 4.71 15.12 -1.06
C VAL A 245 6.03 15.26 -1.80
N ARG A 246 6.36 16.47 -2.26
CA ARG A 246 7.59 16.67 -3.03
C ARG A 246 8.84 16.46 -2.19
N THR A 247 8.87 16.97 -0.96
CA THR A 247 10.04 16.83 -0.08
C THR A 247 10.29 15.37 0.29
N VAL A 248 9.24 14.62 0.62
CA VAL A 248 9.37 13.21 1.02
C VAL A 248 9.74 12.33 -0.17
N VAL A 249 9.05 12.46 -1.31
CA VAL A 249 9.32 11.62 -2.48
C VAL A 249 10.70 11.94 -3.08
N SER A 250 11.07 13.21 -3.24
CA SER A 250 12.39 13.59 -3.78
C SER A 250 13.55 13.11 -2.92
N ARG A 251 13.36 13.00 -1.59
CA ARG A 251 14.37 12.46 -0.68
C ARG A 251 14.66 10.98 -0.97
N TYR A 252 13.65 10.20 -1.29
CA TYR A 252 13.78 8.75 -1.49
C TYR A 252 13.71 8.34 -2.96
N ALA A 253 13.86 9.31 -3.88
CA ALA A 253 13.79 9.05 -5.31
C ALA A 253 14.85 8.01 -5.72
N GLY A 254 14.40 6.97 -6.42
CA GLY A 254 15.22 5.82 -6.82
C GLY A 254 15.53 4.80 -5.71
N CYS A 255 15.04 5.01 -4.48
CA CYS A 255 15.17 4.07 -3.36
C CYS A 255 13.87 3.33 -3.02
N ILE A 256 12.72 3.99 -3.18
CA ILE A 256 11.41 3.42 -2.84
C ILE A 256 10.72 2.97 -4.13
N ASP A 257 10.49 1.66 -4.25
CA ASP A 257 9.87 1.02 -5.42
C ASP A 257 8.37 1.28 -5.53
N GLN A 258 7.70 1.36 -4.38
CA GLN A 258 6.25 1.47 -4.28
C GLN A 258 5.86 2.55 -3.27
N TRP A 259 4.93 3.44 -3.61
CA TRP A 259 4.37 4.42 -2.67
C TRP A 259 2.89 4.20 -2.49
N ASP A 260 2.45 4.08 -1.24
CA ASP A 260 1.06 4.32 -0.87
C ASP A 260 0.84 5.83 -0.86
N VAL A 261 0.41 6.36 -2.00
CA VAL A 261 0.25 7.81 -2.22
C VAL A 261 -0.97 8.33 -1.46
N ALA A 262 -2.05 7.56 -1.49
CA ALA A 262 -3.33 7.90 -0.87
C ALA A 262 -3.91 6.68 -0.16
N ASN A 263 -4.06 6.78 1.16
CA ASN A 263 -4.51 5.69 2.03
C ASN A 263 -5.95 5.92 2.51
N GLU A 264 -6.79 4.90 2.45
CA GLU A 264 -8.12 4.83 3.11
C GLU A 264 -9.11 5.97 2.79
N ILE A 265 -9.33 6.19 1.50
CA ILE A 265 -10.12 7.30 0.95
C ILE A 265 -11.63 7.11 1.14
N PHE A 266 -12.11 5.87 1.14
CA PHE A 266 -13.55 5.57 1.28
C PHE A 266 -13.87 5.03 2.68
N GLN A 267 -15.09 5.30 3.13
CA GLN A 267 -15.64 4.80 4.38
C GLN A 267 -16.28 3.41 4.20
N ASP A 268 -16.53 2.72 5.32
CA ASP A 268 -17.22 1.42 5.34
C ASP A 268 -18.75 1.54 5.46
N ASP A 269 -19.31 2.71 5.17
CA ASP A 269 -20.76 2.88 5.15
C ASP A 269 -21.40 2.18 3.93
N GLU A 270 -22.73 2.04 3.94
CA GLU A 270 -23.46 1.33 2.87
C GLU A 270 -23.21 1.94 1.47
N ALA A 271 -22.85 3.23 1.40
CA ALA A 271 -22.61 3.94 0.15
C ALA A 271 -21.14 3.93 -0.30
N ALA A 272 -20.23 3.37 0.51
CA ALA A 272 -18.79 3.58 0.42
C ALA A 272 -18.47 5.06 0.15
N SER A 273 -19.02 5.94 0.98
CA SER A 273 -18.87 7.38 0.82
C SER A 273 -17.40 7.79 0.93
N ILE A 274 -17.03 8.87 0.24
CA ILE A 274 -15.69 9.43 0.39
C ILE A 274 -15.53 10.01 1.81
N ARG A 275 -14.35 9.87 2.40
CA ARG A 275 -14.05 10.34 3.75
C ARG A 275 -13.78 11.85 3.78
N ASP A 276 -14.77 12.67 3.42
CA ASP A 276 -14.65 14.13 3.33
C ASP A 276 -14.79 14.88 4.67
N SER A 277 -15.10 14.21 5.77
CA SER A 277 -15.12 14.80 7.11
C SER A 277 -13.80 14.65 7.85
N GLU A 278 -13.23 13.45 7.85
CA GLU A 278 -12.05 13.08 8.62
C GLU A 278 -10.75 13.32 7.84
N ASN A 279 -10.78 13.26 6.50
CA ASN A 279 -9.60 13.54 5.70
C ASN A 279 -9.52 15.06 5.43
N ILE A 280 -8.65 15.77 6.14
CA ILE A 280 -8.48 17.23 6.01
C ILE A 280 -8.24 17.68 4.57
N TRP A 281 -7.51 16.89 3.77
CA TRP A 281 -7.20 17.21 2.38
C TRP A 281 -8.46 17.20 1.51
N ILE A 282 -9.26 16.13 1.60
CA ILE A 282 -10.50 16.01 0.82
C ILE A 282 -11.56 17.01 1.33
N ARG A 283 -11.65 17.18 2.66
CA ARG A 283 -12.59 18.10 3.31
C ARG A 283 -12.45 19.52 2.81
N GLU A 284 -11.20 20.00 2.75
CA GLU A 284 -10.90 21.41 2.48
C GLU A 284 -10.55 21.68 1.01
N LEU A 285 -9.96 20.72 0.29
CA LEU A 285 -9.49 20.91 -1.09
C LEU A 285 -10.36 20.21 -2.15
N GLY A 286 -11.27 19.33 -1.73
CA GLY A 286 -12.08 18.49 -2.61
C GLY A 286 -11.34 17.24 -3.11
N PRO A 287 -12.07 16.24 -3.66
CA PRO A 287 -11.51 14.96 -4.09
C PRO A 287 -10.49 15.08 -5.24
N GLU A 288 -10.55 16.15 -6.03
CA GLU A 288 -9.63 16.38 -7.14
C GLU A 288 -8.17 16.55 -6.68
N ILE A 289 -7.92 16.83 -5.39
CA ILE A 289 -6.57 16.87 -4.83
C ILE A 289 -5.83 15.53 -5.01
N LEU A 290 -6.55 14.41 -5.09
CA LEU A 290 -5.95 13.09 -5.29
C LEU A 290 -5.24 13.00 -6.65
N ASP A 291 -5.77 13.62 -7.70
CA ASP A 291 -5.10 13.69 -9.02
C ASP A 291 -3.74 14.41 -8.91
N ASP A 292 -3.70 15.47 -8.10
CA ASP A 292 -2.50 16.30 -7.91
C ASP A 292 -1.44 15.59 -7.09
N VAL A 293 -1.79 14.93 -5.97
CA VAL A 293 -0.83 14.21 -5.12
C VAL A 293 -0.09 13.13 -5.91
N PHE A 294 -0.80 12.35 -6.72
CA PHE A 294 -0.17 11.37 -7.63
C PHE A 294 0.74 12.04 -8.66
N THR A 295 0.29 13.15 -9.24
CA THR A 295 1.10 13.90 -10.22
C THR A 295 2.38 14.44 -9.59
N TRP A 296 2.32 15.03 -8.40
CA TRP A 296 3.48 15.55 -7.69
C TRP A 296 4.45 14.44 -7.30
N ALA A 297 3.96 13.31 -6.80
CA ALA A 297 4.81 12.16 -6.49
C ALA A 297 5.56 11.66 -7.74
N HIS A 298 4.86 11.50 -8.87
CA HIS A 298 5.46 11.03 -10.12
C HIS A 298 6.49 12.02 -10.71
N GLU A 299 6.28 13.33 -10.50
CA GLU A 299 7.23 14.35 -10.95
C GLU A 299 8.57 14.30 -10.18
N GLU A 300 8.55 13.92 -8.90
CA GLU A 300 9.77 13.79 -8.09
C GLU A 300 10.47 12.43 -8.24
N ASP A 301 9.70 11.35 -8.40
CA ASP A 301 10.23 10.02 -8.74
C ASP A 301 9.38 9.33 -9.82
N PRO A 302 9.78 9.43 -11.10
CA PRO A 302 9.04 8.81 -12.19
C PRO A 302 9.24 7.29 -12.28
N ASP A 303 10.21 6.72 -11.56
CA ASP A 303 10.50 5.29 -11.57
C ASP A 303 9.68 4.52 -10.52
N ALA A 304 9.17 5.19 -9.48
CA ALA A 304 8.36 4.59 -8.43
C ALA A 304 6.92 4.26 -8.89
N LEU A 305 6.40 3.12 -8.42
CA LEU A 305 5.00 2.74 -8.63
C LEU A 305 4.11 3.41 -7.58
N LEU A 306 3.04 4.08 -8.02
CA LEU A 306 2.16 4.87 -7.18
C LEU A 306 0.83 4.15 -6.95
N PHE A 307 0.51 3.88 -5.69
CA PHE A 307 -0.63 3.07 -5.27
C PHE A 307 -1.67 3.88 -4.49
N TYR A 308 -2.94 3.51 -4.69
CA TYR A 308 -3.94 3.61 -3.62
C TYR A 308 -3.86 2.37 -2.73
N ASN A 309 -4.11 2.54 -1.43
CA ASN A 309 -4.11 1.44 -0.46
C ASN A 309 -5.33 1.56 0.49
N ASP A 310 -6.03 0.47 0.74
CA ASP A 310 -7.19 0.46 1.65
C ASP A 310 -7.50 -0.95 2.19
N TYR A 311 -8.27 -1.00 3.29
CA TYR A 311 -8.84 -2.21 3.88
C TYR A 311 -10.31 -2.41 3.45
N ASN A 312 -10.85 -3.61 3.69
CA ASN A 312 -12.22 -4.03 3.31
C ASN A 312 -12.51 -3.92 1.80
N VAL A 313 -11.47 -3.92 0.97
CA VAL A 313 -11.53 -3.87 -0.49
C VAL A 313 -11.12 -5.20 -1.10
N ASP A 314 -11.16 -6.27 -0.29
CA ASP A 314 -10.59 -7.59 -0.59
C ASP A 314 -11.30 -8.28 -1.77
N GLY A 315 -12.63 -8.18 -1.83
CA GLY A 315 -13.46 -8.79 -2.87
C GLY A 315 -14.31 -7.79 -3.67
N LEU A 316 -15.24 -8.33 -4.46
CA LEU A 316 -16.21 -7.57 -5.24
C LEU A 316 -17.28 -6.97 -4.33
N ASN A 317 -17.02 -5.74 -3.86
CA ASN A 317 -17.91 -5.02 -2.98
C ASN A 317 -17.99 -3.52 -3.35
N ALA A 318 -18.94 -2.83 -2.71
CA ALA A 318 -19.19 -1.42 -2.99
C ALA A 318 -17.96 -0.53 -2.82
N LYS A 319 -17.10 -0.79 -1.83
CA LYS A 319 -15.90 0.03 -1.57
C LYS A 319 -14.83 -0.19 -2.64
N ALA A 320 -14.57 -1.44 -3.01
CA ALA A 320 -13.66 -1.77 -4.10
C ALA A 320 -14.19 -1.24 -5.46
N ASP A 321 -15.51 -1.24 -5.67
CA ASP A 321 -16.13 -0.62 -6.86
C ASP A 321 -15.85 0.89 -6.94
N ARG A 322 -15.84 1.61 -5.80
CA ARG A 322 -15.50 3.04 -5.78
C ARG A 322 -14.05 3.31 -6.15
N TYR A 323 -13.12 2.45 -5.72
CA TYR A 323 -11.73 2.54 -6.17
C TYR A 323 -11.59 2.21 -7.65
N TYR A 324 -12.28 1.19 -8.15
CA TYR A 324 -12.27 0.84 -9.56
C TYR A 324 -12.73 2.02 -10.43
N ASP A 325 -13.85 2.65 -10.08
CA ASP A 325 -14.38 3.81 -10.81
C ASP A 325 -13.42 5.02 -10.72
N LEU A 326 -12.92 5.34 -9.51
CA LEU A 326 -11.99 6.46 -9.29
C LEU A 326 -10.71 6.29 -10.13
N ILE A 327 -10.09 5.11 -10.06
CA ILE A 327 -8.84 4.83 -10.75
C ILE A 327 -9.05 4.79 -12.26
N SER A 328 -10.14 4.17 -12.74
CA SER A 328 -10.48 4.18 -14.17
C SER A 328 -10.61 5.61 -14.70
N ASP A 329 -11.34 6.46 -13.98
CA ASP A 329 -11.54 7.86 -14.34
C ASP A 329 -10.22 8.66 -14.31
N GLN A 330 -9.32 8.37 -13.36
CA GLN A 330 -7.99 8.99 -13.26
C GLN A 330 -7.06 8.58 -14.40
N LEU A 331 -7.06 7.31 -14.77
CA LEU A 331 -6.32 6.80 -15.92
C LEU A 331 -6.79 7.44 -17.22
N GLU A 332 -8.10 7.65 -17.40
CA GLU A 332 -8.65 8.38 -18.55
C GLU A 332 -8.17 9.84 -18.63
N ARG A 333 -7.95 10.48 -17.48
CA ARG A 333 -7.40 11.84 -17.37
C ARG A 333 -5.87 11.90 -17.48
N GLY A 334 -5.18 10.76 -17.46
CA GLY A 334 -3.73 10.68 -17.53
C GLY A 334 -3.02 10.93 -16.19
N VAL A 335 -3.70 10.72 -15.06
CA VAL A 335 -3.09 10.73 -13.73
C VAL A 335 -2.20 9.49 -13.59
N PRO A 336 -0.97 9.61 -13.03
CA PRO A 336 -0.01 8.51 -12.97
C PRO A 336 -0.32 7.53 -11.82
N VAL A 337 -1.46 6.86 -11.87
CA VAL A 337 -1.79 5.76 -10.96
C VAL A 337 -1.20 4.47 -11.52
N HIS A 338 -0.35 3.80 -10.74
CA HIS A 338 0.34 2.59 -11.19
C HIS A 338 -0.12 1.33 -10.49
N GLY A 339 -0.89 1.41 -9.39
CA GLY A 339 -1.44 0.23 -8.75
C GLY A 339 -2.52 0.45 -7.70
N PHE A 340 -3.09 -0.66 -7.25
CA PHE A 340 -4.06 -0.73 -6.16
C PHE A 340 -3.67 -1.82 -5.15
N GLY A 341 -3.52 -1.43 -3.88
CA GLY A 341 -3.17 -2.29 -2.76
C GLY A 341 -4.40 -2.66 -1.92
N ALA A 342 -4.56 -3.94 -1.64
CA ALA A 342 -5.51 -4.44 -0.65
C ALA A 342 -4.76 -4.76 0.65
N GLN A 343 -5.05 -4.03 1.73
CA GLN A 343 -4.42 -4.24 3.04
C GLN A 343 -4.60 -5.68 3.51
N THR A 344 -5.80 -6.26 3.36
CA THR A 344 -6.08 -7.66 3.68
C THR A 344 -5.94 -8.00 5.17
N HIS A 345 -6.47 -7.13 6.04
CA HIS A 345 -6.65 -7.43 7.47
C HIS A 345 -7.87 -8.34 7.70
N LEU A 346 -7.63 -9.64 7.82
CA LEU A 346 -8.70 -10.65 7.95
C LEU A 346 -8.94 -11.02 9.42
N SER A 347 -10.13 -11.56 9.71
CA SER A 347 -10.46 -12.11 11.03
C SER A 347 -11.21 -13.43 10.95
N MET A 348 -10.81 -14.41 11.75
CA MET A 348 -11.47 -15.71 11.89
C MET A 348 -12.92 -15.60 12.37
N GLN A 349 -13.33 -14.46 12.92
CA GLN A 349 -14.71 -14.21 13.33
C GLN A 349 -15.67 -13.92 12.15
N TYR A 350 -15.13 -13.57 10.98
CA TYR A 350 -15.91 -13.23 9.79
C TYR A 350 -15.66 -14.23 8.66
N GLY A 351 -16.56 -14.24 7.68
CA GLY A 351 -16.36 -15.00 6.44
C GLY A 351 -15.19 -14.46 5.62
N PHE A 352 -14.72 -15.26 4.67
CA PHE A 352 -13.76 -14.86 3.66
C PHE A 352 -14.50 -14.62 2.34
N ASP A 353 -14.12 -13.58 1.60
CA ASP A 353 -14.72 -13.27 0.31
C ASP A 353 -14.02 -14.10 -0.79
N ASP A 354 -14.76 -15.02 -1.40
CA ASP A 354 -14.24 -15.92 -2.44
C ASP A 354 -14.05 -15.23 -3.81
N THR A 355 -14.42 -13.95 -3.92
CA THR A 355 -14.18 -13.12 -5.11
C THR A 355 -12.86 -12.35 -5.07
N TYR A 356 -11.98 -12.63 -4.09
CA TYR A 356 -10.70 -11.94 -3.90
C TYR A 356 -9.85 -11.87 -5.19
N GLN A 357 -9.62 -13.01 -5.84
CA GLN A 357 -8.86 -13.06 -7.09
C GLN A 357 -9.55 -12.29 -8.22
N GLU A 358 -10.87 -12.40 -8.34
CA GLU A 358 -11.64 -11.67 -9.37
C GLU A 358 -11.52 -10.16 -9.18
N ASN A 359 -11.53 -9.71 -7.93
CA ASN A 359 -11.33 -8.32 -7.58
C ASN A 359 -9.92 -7.83 -7.91
N LEU A 360 -8.86 -8.57 -7.60
CA LEU A 360 -7.50 -8.23 -8.04
C LEU A 360 -7.39 -8.21 -9.58
N GLN A 361 -7.99 -9.20 -10.26
CA GLN A 361 -7.92 -9.33 -11.71
C GLN A 361 -8.54 -8.13 -12.44
N ARG A 362 -9.63 -7.54 -11.93
CA ARG A 362 -10.22 -6.37 -12.62
C ARG A 362 -9.32 -5.13 -12.55
N PHE A 363 -8.51 -4.96 -11.50
CA PHE A 363 -7.52 -3.88 -11.46
C PHE A 363 -6.33 -4.18 -12.39
N ASP A 364 -5.86 -5.43 -12.44
CA ASP A 364 -4.88 -5.89 -13.44
C ASP A 364 -5.37 -5.65 -14.88
N ASP A 365 -6.67 -5.87 -15.15
CA ASP A 365 -7.30 -5.63 -16.46
C ASP A 365 -7.33 -4.14 -16.86
N LEU A 366 -7.18 -3.20 -15.91
CA LEU A 366 -6.96 -1.77 -16.20
C LEU A 366 -5.52 -1.47 -16.65
N GLY A 367 -4.61 -2.46 -16.54
CA GLY A 367 -3.20 -2.34 -16.87
C GLY A 367 -2.35 -1.75 -15.75
N ILE A 368 -2.81 -1.81 -14.51
CA ILE A 368 -2.08 -1.37 -13.31
C ILE A 368 -1.69 -2.56 -12.43
N HIS A 369 -0.72 -2.35 -11.55
CA HIS A 369 -0.31 -3.34 -10.57
C HIS A 369 -1.35 -3.56 -9.47
N THR A 370 -1.32 -4.76 -8.88
CA THR A 370 -2.01 -5.05 -7.63
C THR A 370 -1.02 -5.48 -6.56
N ALA A 371 -1.44 -5.39 -5.30
CA ALA A 371 -0.61 -5.79 -4.18
C ALA A 371 -1.47 -6.25 -2.99
N VAL A 372 -0.96 -7.23 -2.26
CA VAL A 372 -1.40 -7.54 -0.90
C VAL A 372 -0.44 -6.81 0.04
N THR A 373 -0.91 -5.77 0.72
CA THR A 373 -0.02 -4.77 1.34
C THR A 373 0.16 -4.94 2.83
N GLU A 374 -0.79 -5.53 3.55
CA GLU A 374 -0.80 -5.53 5.03
C GLU A 374 -1.41 -6.82 5.61
N ILE A 375 -1.13 -7.99 5.02
CA ILE A 375 -1.88 -9.19 5.38
C ILE A 375 -1.66 -9.65 6.82
N ASP A 376 -2.77 -9.50 7.53
CA ASP A 376 -3.21 -9.96 8.82
C ASP A 376 -4.19 -11.12 8.92
N VAL A 377 -4.05 -12.11 9.82
CA VAL A 377 -5.22 -12.95 10.15
C VAL A 377 -5.41 -13.13 11.65
N ARG A 378 -6.17 -12.23 12.27
CA ARG A 378 -6.50 -12.29 13.70
C ARG A 378 -7.61 -13.29 14.02
N GLY A 379 -7.68 -13.72 15.27
CA GLY A 379 -8.84 -14.41 15.82
C GLY A 379 -8.93 -14.27 17.33
N VAL A 380 -9.99 -14.83 17.92
CA VAL A 380 -10.19 -14.80 19.37
C VAL A 380 -9.11 -15.61 20.06
N VAL A 381 -8.47 -15.01 21.06
CA VAL A 381 -7.36 -15.65 21.79
C VAL A 381 -7.74 -16.10 23.20
N ASP A 382 -7.00 -17.08 23.71
CA ASP A 382 -7.10 -17.56 25.09
C ASP A 382 -6.26 -16.73 26.08
N GLU A 383 -6.12 -17.21 27.31
CA GLU A 383 -5.35 -16.54 28.37
C GLU A 383 -3.83 -16.49 28.14
N ASN A 384 -3.35 -17.16 27.10
CA ASN A 384 -1.95 -17.15 26.65
C ASN A 384 -1.80 -16.42 25.30
N ASP A 385 -2.79 -15.61 24.91
CA ASP A 385 -2.81 -14.83 23.68
C ASP A 385 -2.73 -15.69 22.40
N ARG A 386 -3.24 -16.93 22.46
CA ARG A 386 -3.26 -17.87 21.32
C ARG A 386 -4.66 -18.19 20.82
N MET A 387 -4.82 -18.23 19.51
CA MET A 387 -6.00 -18.77 18.84
C MET A 387 -6.17 -20.26 19.10
N SER A 388 -7.39 -20.76 18.89
CA SER A 388 -7.64 -22.20 18.88
C SER A 388 -6.85 -22.88 17.75
N PRO A 389 -6.50 -24.18 17.86
CA PRO A 389 -5.84 -24.90 16.76
C PRO A 389 -6.64 -24.89 15.45
N GLU A 390 -7.98 -24.87 15.53
CA GLU A 390 -8.87 -24.76 14.37
C GLU A 390 -8.74 -23.39 13.71
N ASP A 391 -8.73 -22.32 14.49
CA ASP A 391 -8.58 -20.96 13.96
C ASP A 391 -7.18 -20.71 13.40
N ARG A 392 -6.11 -21.26 14.02
CA ARG A 392 -4.74 -21.21 13.46
C ARG A 392 -4.66 -21.93 12.11
N ALA A 393 -5.33 -23.07 11.95
CA ALA A 393 -5.38 -23.78 10.68
C ALA A 393 -6.18 -23.00 9.62
N GLY A 394 -7.34 -22.45 10.00
CA GLY A 394 -8.14 -21.60 9.13
C GLY A 394 -7.42 -20.30 8.72
N ALA A 395 -6.60 -19.73 9.61
CA ALA A 395 -5.76 -18.58 9.31
C ALA A 395 -4.71 -18.94 8.26
N ALA A 396 -4.05 -20.09 8.39
CA ALA A 396 -3.12 -20.59 7.40
C ALA A 396 -3.79 -20.81 6.03
N GLU A 397 -5.00 -21.38 5.99
CA GLU A 397 -5.76 -21.53 4.74
C GLU A 397 -6.07 -20.18 4.06
N ARG A 398 -6.35 -19.12 4.84
CA ARG A 398 -6.56 -17.76 4.31
C ARG A 398 -5.28 -17.16 3.73
N TYR A 399 -4.15 -17.30 4.41
CA TYR A 399 -2.85 -16.91 3.85
C TYR A 399 -2.57 -17.61 2.51
N ALA A 400 -2.80 -18.93 2.44
CA ALA A 400 -2.65 -19.70 1.21
C ALA A 400 -3.56 -19.18 0.09
N THR A 401 -4.84 -18.93 0.41
CA THR A 401 -5.85 -18.49 -0.56
C THR A 401 -5.51 -17.12 -1.13
N VAL A 402 -5.17 -16.16 -0.27
CA VAL A 402 -4.80 -14.79 -0.71
C VAL A 402 -3.51 -14.81 -1.52
N LEU A 403 -2.48 -15.53 -1.06
CA LEU A 403 -1.22 -15.60 -1.78
C LEU A 403 -1.37 -16.26 -3.15
N GLN A 404 -2.13 -17.35 -3.23
CA GLN A 404 -2.43 -18.01 -4.50
C GLN A 404 -3.19 -17.07 -5.45
N ALA A 405 -4.17 -16.31 -4.93
CA ALA A 405 -4.88 -15.31 -5.73
C ALA A 405 -3.94 -14.24 -6.30
N CYS A 406 -2.99 -13.75 -5.50
CA CYS A 406 -1.97 -12.80 -5.97
C CYS A 406 -1.08 -13.45 -7.05
N LEU A 407 -0.55 -14.64 -6.79
CA LEU A 407 0.30 -15.37 -7.74
C LEU A 407 -0.39 -15.70 -9.07
N ASP A 408 -1.73 -15.82 -9.08
CA ASP A 408 -2.52 -16.06 -10.29
C ASP A 408 -2.90 -14.78 -11.05
N VAL A 409 -2.64 -13.58 -10.50
CA VAL A 409 -2.90 -12.28 -11.12
C VAL A 409 -1.58 -11.66 -11.59
N SER A 410 -1.48 -11.41 -12.90
CA SER A 410 -0.18 -11.19 -13.56
C SER A 410 0.62 -9.97 -13.09
N LEU A 411 -0.07 -8.90 -12.69
CA LEU A 411 0.53 -7.68 -12.17
C LEU A 411 0.44 -7.57 -10.64
N CYS A 412 0.02 -8.64 -9.93
CA CYS A 412 0.15 -8.68 -8.48
C CYS A 412 1.62 -8.91 -8.10
N ASN A 413 2.29 -7.85 -7.66
CA ASN A 413 3.76 -7.82 -7.59
C ASN A 413 4.31 -7.66 -6.17
N SER A 414 3.44 -7.70 -5.16
CA SER A 414 3.82 -7.56 -3.76
C SER A 414 2.84 -8.30 -2.85
N PHE A 415 3.41 -9.03 -1.88
CA PHE A 415 2.69 -9.70 -0.81
C PHE A 415 3.42 -9.39 0.51
N THR A 416 2.85 -8.53 1.33
CA THR A 416 3.48 -8.03 2.55
C THR A 416 2.67 -8.40 3.79
N ILE A 417 3.34 -9.03 4.75
CA ILE A 417 2.77 -9.44 6.03
C ILE A 417 2.90 -8.28 7.02
N TRP A 418 1.81 -7.92 7.71
CA TRP A 418 1.79 -6.78 8.64
C TRP A 418 2.21 -7.17 10.05
N GLY A 419 3.49 -7.49 10.20
CA GLY A 419 4.13 -7.84 11.45
C GLY A 419 4.76 -9.23 11.41
N THR A 420 5.84 -9.39 12.17
CA THR A 420 6.58 -10.66 12.22
C THR A 420 6.16 -11.50 13.42
N LEU A 421 6.22 -10.90 14.61
CA LEU A 421 5.92 -11.54 15.89
C LEU A 421 4.59 -11.03 16.43
N ASP A 422 3.83 -11.91 17.07
CA ASP A 422 2.50 -11.57 17.61
C ASP A 422 2.55 -10.52 18.72
N ASP A 423 3.62 -10.46 19.51
CA ASP A 423 3.83 -9.46 20.56
C ASP A 423 4.16 -8.06 20.02
N GLN A 424 4.53 -7.98 18.74
CA GLN A 424 4.76 -6.75 17.99
C GLN A 424 3.55 -6.34 17.14
N SER A 425 2.46 -7.12 17.15
CA SER A 425 1.29 -6.83 16.33
C SER A 425 0.44 -5.70 16.90
N TRP A 426 -0.07 -4.84 16.02
CA TRP A 426 -1.07 -3.82 16.33
C TRP A 426 -2.43 -4.37 16.78
N VAL A 427 -2.73 -5.63 16.42
CA VAL A 427 -4.05 -6.24 16.58
C VAL A 427 -4.57 -6.20 18.02
N PRO A 428 -3.82 -6.61 19.06
CA PRO A 428 -4.37 -6.67 20.42
C PRO A 428 -4.75 -5.29 21.00
N ASN A 429 -4.06 -4.23 20.56
CA ASN A 429 -4.35 -2.86 20.98
C ASN A 429 -5.58 -2.30 20.28
N THR A 430 -5.82 -2.71 19.03
CA THR A 430 -6.97 -2.26 18.23
C THR A 430 -8.22 -3.11 18.49
N PHE A 431 -8.07 -4.42 18.69
CA PHE A 431 -9.13 -5.43 18.83
C PHE A 431 -8.96 -6.22 20.14
N PRO A 432 -9.42 -5.68 21.29
CA PRO A 432 -9.24 -6.35 22.57
C PRO A 432 -9.83 -7.77 22.59
N GLY A 433 -8.99 -8.75 22.91
CA GLY A 433 -9.36 -10.17 22.94
C GLY A 433 -9.12 -10.92 21.62
N GLU A 434 -8.57 -10.25 20.61
CA GLU A 434 -8.05 -10.87 19.39
C GLU A 434 -6.52 -10.72 19.30
N GLY A 435 -5.87 -11.63 18.58
CA GLY A 435 -4.41 -11.68 18.45
C GLY A 435 -3.94 -12.85 17.59
N ASP A 436 -2.71 -13.31 17.83
CA ASP A 436 -2.09 -14.46 17.15
C ASP A 436 -2.05 -14.31 15.61
N ALA A 437 -1.97 -13.07 15.13
CA ALA A 437 -2.29 -12.69 13.76
C ALA A 437 -1.14 -12.80 12.75
N THR A 438 0.10 -12.96 13.24
CA THR A 438 1.32 -12.89 12.42
C THR A 438 1.86 -14.29 12.07
N VAL A 439 3.07 -14.37 11.51
CA VAL A 439 3.66 -15.62 10.98
C VAL A 439 4.70 -16.28 11.89
N HIS A 440 5.21 -15.58 12.90
CA HIS A 440 6.12 -16.13 13.91
C HIS A 440 5.61 -15.92 15.34
N GLU A 441 6.06 -16.76 16.28
CA GLU A 441 5.84 -16.58 17.72
C GLU A 441 7.14 -16.74 18.53
N GLY A 442 7.19 -16.13 19.72
CA GLY A 442 8.32 -16.28 20.64
C GLY A 442 9.66 -15.84 20.04
N ASP A 443 10.61 -16.75 19.96
CA ASP A 443 11.97 -16.53 19.44
C ASP A 443 12.04 -16.87 17.94
N TYR A 444 11.20 -16.21 17.15
CA TYR A 444 11.02 -16.44 15.70
C TYR A 444 10.63 -17.89 15.34
N GLU A 445 9.87 -18.57 16.20
CA GLU A 445 9.34 -19.90 15.91
C GLU A 445 8.26 -19.79 14.81
N ARG A 446 8.39 -20.61 13.75
CA ARG A 446 7.47 -20.60 12.60
C ARG A 446 6.08 -21.10 12.99
N LYS A 447 5.05 -20.36 12.60
CA LYS A 447 3.64 -20.78 12.76
C LYS A 447 3.14 -21.51 11.51
N PRO A 448 1.99 -22.21 11.56
CA PRO A 448 1.35 -22.75 10.37
C PRO A 448 1.12 -21.70 9.27
N THR A 449 0.89 -20.43 9.64
CA THR A 449 0.75 -19.29 8.72
C THR A 449 2.05 -18.94 7.98
N TYR A 450 3.23 -19.08 8.60
CA TYR A 450 4.51 -19.01 7.87
C TYR A 450 4.65 -20.17 6.89
N CYS A 451 4.46 -21.39 7.40
CA CYS A 451 4.77 -22.60 6.65
C CYS A 451 3.85 -22.81 5.45
N ILE A 452 2.60 -22.36 5.54
CA ILE A 452 1.68 -22.40 4.40
C ILE A 452 2.08 -21.40 3.32
N VAL A 453 2.56 -20.19 3.68
CA VAL A 453 3.08 -19.21 2.72
C VAL A 453 4.28 -19.82 1.99
N GLN A 454 5.22 -20.41 2.73
CA GLN A 454 6.36 -21.10 2.14
C GLN A 454 5.93 -22.23 1.19
N ARG A 455 4.99 -23.09 1.61
CA ARG A 455 4.44 -24.16 0.76
C ARG A 455 3.87 -23.61 -0.53
N THR A 456 2.98 -22.61 -0.44
CA THR A 456 2.34 -22.01 -1.61
C THR A 456 3.34 -21.42 -2.59
N LEU A 457 4.37 -20.71 -2.12
CA LEU A 457 5.44 -20.17 -2.98
C LEU A 457 6.21 -21.28 -3.70
N VAL A 458 6.65 -22.31 -2.97
CA VAL A 458 7.41 -23.44 -3.54
C VAL A 458 6.57 -24.21 -4.55
N GLU A 459 5.32 -24.51 -4.21
CA GLU A 459 4.42 -25.24 -5.10
C GLU A 459 4.10 -24.46 -6.37
N HIS A 460 3.94 -23.13 -6.28
CA HIS A 460 3.75 -22.28 -7.45
C HIS A 460 5.00 -22.23 -8.33
N ALA A 461 6.17 -21.97 -7.75
CA ALA A 461 7.41 -21.75 -8.50
C ALA A 461 8.00 -23.04 -9.08
N GLU A 462 7.89 -24.16 -8.36
CA GLU A 462 8.64 -25.39 -8.63
C GLU A 462 7.76 -26.66 -8.69
N GLY A 463 6.51 -26.56 -8.26
CA GLY A 463 5.55 -27.67 -8.21
C GLY A 463 5.61 -28.49 -6.92
N ALA A 464 4.52 -29.20 -6.63
CA ALA A 464 4.34 -29.99 -5.40
C ALA A 464 5.49 -30.95 -5.04
N SER A 465 6.15 -31.56 -6.03
CA SER A 465 7.28 -32.45 -5.73
C SER A 465 8.48 -31.74 -5.10
N ALA A 466 8.70 -30.46 -5.42
CA ALA A 466 9.78 -29.69 -4.80
C ALA A 466 9.52 -29.48 -3.30
N TRP A 467 8.26 -29.19 -2.94
CA TRP A 467 7.83 -29.11 -1.57
C TRP A 467 7.98 -30.45 -0.82
N GLU A 468 7.58 -31.56 -1.42
CA GLU A 468 7.59 -32.88 -0.76
C GLU A 468 9.01 -33.46 -0.58
N ASP A 469 9.88 -33.30 -1.59
CA ASP A 469 11.15 -34.03 -1.67
C ASP A 469 12.35 -33.24 -1.09
N ASP A 470 12.24 -31.91 -0.92
CA ASP A 470 13.34 -31.07 -0.43
C ASP A 470 13.43 -31.12 1.10
N ALA A 471 14.61 -31.44 1.63
CA ALA A 471 14.85 -31.53 3.07
C ALA A 471 14.79 -30.17 3.76
N SER A 472 14.97 -29.07 3.02
CA SER A 472 14.92 -27.70 3.54
C SER A 472 13.55 -27.35 4.14
N PHE A 473 12.48 -28.04 3.72
CA PHE A 473 11.12 -27.79 4.18
C PHE A 473 10.59 -28.84 5.18
N GLU A 474 11.45 -29.72 5.70
CA GLU A 474 11.02 -30.78 6.63
C GLU A 474 10.37 -30.24 7.91
N GLU A 475 10.89 -29.13 8.44
CA GLU A 475 10.32 -28.45 9.61
C GLU A 475 8.90 -27.97 9.31
N CYS A 476 8.71 -27.21 8.23
CA CYS A 476 7.41 -26.65 7.92
C CYS A 476 6.38 -27.71 7.51
N ARG A 477 6.78 -28.79 6.83
CA ARG A 477 5.89 -29.95 6.63
C ARG A 477 5.41 -30.52 7.96
N GLY A 478 6.31 -30.67 8.93
CA GLY A 478 5.95 -31.16 10.28
C GLY A 478 4.99 -30.22 11.02
N ILE A 479 5.17 -28.90 10.88
CA ILE A 479 4.27 -27.90 11.48
C ILE A 479 2.87 -27.96 10.85
N LEU A 480 2.78 -28.05 9.52
CA LEU A 480 1.49 -28.18 8.81
C LEU A 480 0.79 -29.50 9.14
N ASP A 481 1.52 -30.62 9.15
CA ASP A 481 0.99 -31.94 9.55
C ASP A 481 0.39 -31.91 10.97
N ALA A 482 1.09 -31.23 11.90
CA ALA A 482 0.63 -31.08 13.28
C ALA A 482 -0.63 -30.19 13.40
N ALA A 483 -0.78 -29.21 12.50
CA ALA A 483 -1.97 -28.38 12.37
C ALA A 483 -3.12 -29.06 11.61
N GLY A 484 -2.86 -30.20 10.95
CA GLY A 484 -3.85 -30.95 10.16
C GLY A 484 -4.07 -30.40 8.74
N ILE A 485 -3.05 -29.75 8.17
CA ILE A 485 -3.05 -29.04 6.86
C ILE A 485 -2.28 -29.81 5.79
#